data_AF-A0A9Q9RZJ9-F1
#
_entry.id   AF-A0A9Q9RZJ9-F1
#
_cell.length_a   1.000
_cell.length_b   1.000
_cell.length_c   1.000
_cell.angle_alpha   90.00
_cell.angle_beta   90.00
_cell.angle_gamma   90.00
#
_symmetry.space_group_name_H-M   'P 1'
#
loop_
_entity.id
_entity.type
_entity.pdbx_description
1 polymer ?
#
loop_
_entity_poly.entity_id
_entity_poly.type
_entity_poly.pdbx_seq_one_letter_code
_entity_poly.pdbx_strand_id
1 'polypeptide(L)'
;NSVPLKMNAVPTINISDYGNGTYQDLVEKSFFEMNADLSYMNQLRPSLNALAAQVLSSGRPVKIDSPCGASCVYDISIEGPRFHCQEHSRRDALSDGCSIIYRAADEKDSSPDEPYSRTNNSFKISWYTDPRPENCTSRSMKTLDCSMKLATYNLHINNSLDSSQSIDVRIENESEVWSENAWIQTQFFYYFFYGGGIAPRLANDSLEANFTNAQAYGISRAAVHALQGEVEMSRDGPGLGVIFFLGNASQVLGSPYIGLVDRYNAHFNISAASIERYLQDVVISTISLGMSTHNGDINASIGAEVYQFSEKVQFIAGYGACIVIALSIFAFSHFLT
;
A
#
# COMPACT_ATOMS: atom_id res chain seq x y z
N ASN A 1 -13.04 23.41 -17.16
CA ASN A 1 -12.13 24.44 -16.63
C ASN A 1 -11.62 23.98 -15.28
N SER A 2 -10.33 24.17 -14.98
CA SER A 2 -9.76 23.86 -13.67
C SER A 2 -9.16 25.11 -13.03
N VAL A 3 -9.23 25.19 -11.70
CA VAL A 3 -8.67 26.30 -10.92
C VAL A 3 -7.51 25.76 -10.08
N PRO A 4 -6.32 26.38 -10.13
CA PRO A 4 -5.20 25.96 -9.30
C PRO A 4 -5.49 26.25 -7.82
N LEU A 5 -5.13 25.31 -6.95
CA LEU A 5 -5.25 25.40 -5.49
C LEU A 5 -3.92 24.93 -4.86
N LYS A 6 -3.56 25.51 -3.72
CA LYS A 6 -2.55 24.94 -2.83
C LYS A 6 -3.23 24.33 -1.61
N MET A 7 -2.90 23.07 -1.32
CA MET A 7 -3.43 22.32 -0.19
C MET A 7 -2.37 22.16 0.88
N ASN A 8 -2.78 22.31 2.14
CA ASN A 8 -1.90 22.19 3.31
C ASN A 8 -2.41 21.05 4.19
N ALA A 9 -1.48 20.38 4.91
CA ALA A 9 -1.79 19.30 5.84
C ALA A 9 -2.66 18.18 5.24
N VAL A 10 -2.38 17.80 3.99
CA VAL A 10 -3.10 16.73 3.29
C VAL A 10 -2.84 15.39 4.00
N PRO A 11 -3.89 14.67 4.45
CA PRO A 11 -3.73 13.35 5.05
C PRO A 11 -3.05 12.38 4.08
N THR A 12 -2.02 11.69 4.56
CA THR A 12 -1.24 10.74 3.77
C THR A 12 -0.55 9.73 4.69
N ILE A 13 0.46 9.03 4.15
CA ILE A 13 1.46 8.31 4.91
C ILE A 13 2.84 8.96 4.80
N ASN A 14 3.51 9.04 5.95
CA ASN A 14 4.92 9.37 6.09
C ASN A 14 5.47 8.30 7.03
N ILE A 15 6.17 7.32 6.45
CA ILE A 15 6.69 6.18 7.19
C ILE A 15 7.84 6.56 8.15
N SER A 16 8.35 7.78 8.05
CA SER A 16 9.39 8.34 8.92
C SER A 16 8.79 9.15 10.09
N ASP A 17 7.48 9.43 10.09
CA ASP A 17 6.79 10.16 11.15
C ASP A 17 6.52 9.27 12.38
N TYR A 18 7.46 9.27 13.33
CA TYR A 18 7.29 8.63 14.64
C TYR A 18 6.69 9.57 15.71
N GLY A 19 6.15 10.72 15.30
CA GLY A 19 5.51 11.71 16.16
C GLY A 19 6.49 12.55 16.99
N ASN A 20 6.09 12.96 18.20
CA ASN A 20 6.84 13.91 19.03
C ASN A 20 8.10 13.33 19.72
N GLY A 21 8.48 12.10 19.41
CA GLY A 21 9.61 11.39 20.03
C GLY A 21 9.33 10.82 21.41
N THR A 22 8.06 10.72 21.81
CA THR A 22 7.65 9.88 22.94
C THR A 22 7.38 8.44 22.49
N TYR A 23 7.46 7.49 23.42
CA TYR A 23 7.13 6.10 23.11
C TYR A 23 5.66 5.93 22.71
N GLN A 24 4.76 6.74 23.30
CA GLN A 24 3.32 6.66 23.03
C GLN A 24 3.02 7.05 21.58
N ASP A 25 3.54 8.20 21.14
CA ASP A 25 3.40 8.64 19.74
C ASP A 25 4.00 7.61 18.76
N LEU A 26 5.18 7.07 19.08
CA LEU A 26 5.81 6.04 18.24
C LEU A 26 4.93 4.78 18.11
N VAL A 27 4.31 4.33 19.21
CA VAL A 27 3.35 3.21 19.17
C VAL A 27 2.12 3.59 18.36
N GLU A 28 1.52 4.77 18.60
CA GLU A 28 0.32 5.25 17.91
C GLU A 28 0.51 5.39 16.40
N LYS A 29 1.70 5.80 15.96
CA LYS A 29 2.09 5.99 14.56
C LYS A 29 2.58 4.72 13.86
N SER A 30 2.83 3.64 14.60
CA SER A 30 3.37 2.42 14.01
C SER A 30 2.34 1.56 13.29
N PHE A 31 2.73 0.89 12.20
CA PHE A 31 1.94 -0.09 11.47
C PHE A 31 1.89 -1.49 12.10
N PHE A 32 2.60 -1.67 13.20
CA PHE A 32 2.74 -2.92 13.92
C PHE A 32 2.28 -2.76 15.37
N GLU A 33 1.90 -3.87 15.98
CA GLU A 33 1.61 -3.91 17.40
C GLU A 33 2.92 -4.14 18.16
N MET A 34 3.16 -3.29 19.16
CA MET A 34 4.32 -3.41 20.03
C MET A 34 3.92 -4.07 21.34
N ASN A 35 4.74 -5.00 21.81
CA ASN A 35 4.59 -5.57 23.15
C ASN A 35 5.16 -4.60 24.22
N ALA A 36 5.08 -5.01 25.49
CA ALA A 36 5.58 -4.21 26.62
C ALA A 36 7.08 -3.87 26.54
N ASP A 37 7.86 -4.68 25.81
CA ASP A 37 9.29 -4.48 25.58
C ASP A 37 9.59 -3.68 24.31
N LEU A 38 8.58 -2.98 23.77
CA LEU A 38 8.62 -2.26 22.49
C LEU A 38 9.23 -3.10 21.34
N SER A 39 8.98 -4.40 21.40
CA SER A 39 9.32 -5.36 20.36
C SER A 39 8.06 -5.68 19.57
N TYR A 40 8.15 -5.68 18.24
CA TYR A 40 7.06 -6.17 17.40
C TYR A 40 7.38 -7.57 16.90
N MET A 41 6.49 -8.52 17.20
CA MET A 41 6.65 -9.93 16.86
C MET A 41 5.77 -10.30 15.67
N ASN A 42 6.01 -9.66 14.52
CA ASN A 42 5.21 -9.85 13.30
C ASN A 42 3.69 -9.60 13.47
N GLN A 43 3.27 -8.96 14.56
CA GLN A 43 1.89 -8.55 14.76
C GLN A 43 1.68 -7.21 14.05
N LEU A 44 0.96 -7.24 12.95
CA LEU A 44 0.63 -6.05 12.16
C LEU A 44 -0.73 -5.53 12.60
N ARG A 45 -0.93 -4.22 12.46
CA ARG A 45 -2.24 -3.64 12.76
C ARG A 45 -3.32 -4.27 11.88
N PRO A 46 -4.49 -4.64 12.45
CA PRO A 46 -5.57 -5.25 11.69
C PRO A 46 -6.03 -4.43 10.47
N SER A 47 -6.00 -3.09 10.56
CA SER A 47 -6.36 -2.20 9.46
C SER A 47 -5.44 -2.36 8.25
N LEU A 48 -4.13 -2.53 8.47
CA LEU A 48 -3.16 -2.72 7.40
C LEU A 48 -3.31 -4.10 6.73
N ASN A 49 -3.55 -5.15 7.53
CA ASN A 49 -3.84 -6.49 7.00
C ASN A 49 -5.15 -6.52 6.19
N ALA A 50 -6.20 -5.87 6.69
CA ALA A 50 -7.48 -5.78 5.98
C ALA A 50 -7.34 -5.02 4.65
N LEU A 51 -6.56 -3.93 4.65
CA LEU A 51 -6.26 -3.14 3.47
C LEU A 51 -5.51 -3.97 2.42
N ALA A 52 -4.47 -4.72 2.80
CA ALA A 52 -3.74 -5.59 1.88
C ALA A 52 -4.64 -6.68 1.26
N ALA A 53 -5.48 -7.33 2.08
CA ALA A 53 -6.45 -8.32 1.59
C ALA A 53 -7.51 -7.70 0.65
N GLN A 54 -7.94 -6.47 0.92
CA GLN A 54 -8.85 -5.74 0.04
C GLN A 54 -8.20 -5.40 -1.31
N VAL A 55 -6.94 -4.98 -1.32
CA VAL A 55 -6.19 -4.76 -2.56
C VAL A 55 -6.09 -6.08 -3.33
N LEU A 56 -5.68 -7.16 -2.67
CA LEU A 56 -5.51 -8.48 -3.28
C LEU A 56 -6.78 -8.97 -3.98
N SER A 57 -7.94 -8.78 -3.34
CA SER A 57 -9.24 -9.20 -3.87
C SER A 57 -9.79 -8.26 -4.94
N SER A 58 -9.56 -6.95 -4.83
CA SER A 58 -10.14 -5.97 -5.76
C SER A 58 -9.29 -5.72 -7.01
N GLY A 59 -8.00 -6.05 -7.00
CA GLY A 59 -7.09 -5.84 -8.14
C GLY A 59 -6.74 -4.38 -8.41
N ARG A 60 -6.94 -3.50 -7.42
CA ARG A 60 -6.62 -2.07 -7.50
C ARG A 60 -6.36 -1.49 -6.11
N PRO A 61 -5.72 -0.32 -6.01
CA PRO A 61 -5.62 0.40 -4.75
C PRO A 61 -6.99 0.68 -4.13
N VAL A 62 -7.05 0.69 -2.79
CA VAL A 62 -8.20 1.18 -2.04
C VAL A 62 -8.41 2.65 -2.39
N LYS A 63 -9.67 3.04 -2.58
CA LYS A 63 -10.05 4.41 -2.94
C LYS A 63 -9.51 5.38 -1.89
N ILE A 64 -8.76 6.38 -2.36
CA ILE A 64 -8.27 7.49 -1.52
C ILE A 64 -9.30 8.60 -1.56
N ASP A 65 -9.71 9.11 -0.39
CA ASP A 65 -10.59 10.26 -0.31
C ASP A 65 -9.88 11.52 -0.80
N SER A 66 -10.55 12.25 -1.70
CA SER A 66 -9.98 13.43 -2.32
C SER A 66 -9.88 14.60 -1.32
N PRO A 67 -8.69 15.19 -1.11
CA PRO A 67 -8.51 16.32 -0.20
C PRO A 67 -9.10 17.64 -0.73
N CYS A 68 -9.44 17.73 -2.02
CA CYS A 68 -9.92 18.96 -2.65
C CYS A 68 -11.27 18.85 -3.37
N GLY A 69 -12.05 17.82 -3.04
CA GLY A 69 -13.42 17.62 -3.54
C GLY A 69 -13.53 16.63 -4.71
N ALA A 70 -14.72 16.53 -5.30
CA ALA A 70 -15.05 15.46 -6.25
C ALA A 70 -14.23 15.47 -7.55
N SER A 71 -13.86 16.65 -8.06
CA SER A 71 -12.97 16.77 -9.23
C SER A 71 -11.67 17.43 -8.80
N CYS A 72 -10.64 16.61 -8.56
CA CYS A 72 -9.40 17.03 -7.92
C CYS A 72 -8.22 16.26 -8.53
N VAL A 73 -7.27 16.99 -9.09
CA VAL A 73 -6.01 16.43 -9.59
C VAL A 73 -4.87 17.00 -8.78
N TYR A 74 -4.01 16.13 -8.24
CA TYR A 74 -2.86 16.55 -7.43
C TYR A 74 -1.73 15.53 -7.50
N ASP A 75 -0.52 16.02 -7.22
CA ASP A 75 0.69 15.23 -7.17
C ASP A 75 1.14 15.07 -5.71
N ILE A 76 1.47 13.86 -5.29
CA ILE A 76 1.99 13.58 -3.94
C ILE A 76 3.14 12.58 -4.01
N SER A 77 4.11 12.72 -3.11
CA SER A 77 5.24 11.80 -2.98
C SER A 77 5.20 11.10 -1.63
N ILE A 78 5.33 9.77 -1.63
CA ILE A 78 5.39 8.96 -0.41
C ILE A 78 6.56 7.98 -0.49
N GLU A 79 7.15 7.64 0.65
CA GLU A 79 8.14 6.57 0.75
C GLU A 79 7.46 5.26 1.14
N GLY A 80 7.94 4.14 0.59
CA GLY A 80 7.35 2.85 0.87
C GLY A 80 8.16 1.67 0.34
N PRO A 81 7.78 0.44 0.72
CA PRO A 81 8.46 -0.77 0.27
C PRO A 81 8.13 -1.09 -1.19
N ARG A 82 9.12 -1.57 -1.92
CA ARG A 82 8.97 -2.16 -3.26
C ARG A 82 9.50 -3.58 -3.25
N PHE A 83 8.84 -4.50 -3.94
CA PHE A 83 9.40 -5.82 -4.16
C PHE A 83 10.34 -5.80 -5.37
N HIS A 84 11.42 -6.56 -5.23
CA HIS A 84 12.30 -6.94 -6.33
C HIS A 84 12.23 -8.46 -6.46
N CYS A 85 11.48 -8.93 -7.43
CA CYS A 85 11.18 -10.35 -7.57
C CYS A 85 11.99 -11.01 -8.69
N GLN A 86 12.60 -12.16 -8.40
CA GLN A 86 13.34 -12.96 -9.35
C GLN A 86 12.72 -14.34 -9.50
N GLU A 87 12.41 -14.73 -10.74
CA GLU A 87 11.91 -16.07 -11.03
C GLU A 87 13.09 -17.05 -11.08
N HIS A 88 12.99 -18.11 -10.29
CA HIS A 88 13.94 -19.18 -10.27
C HIS A 88 13.26 -20.50 -10.64
N SER A 89 13.93 -21.25 -11.51
CA SER A 89 13.57 -22.65 -11.73
C SER A 89 14.13 -23.47 -10.57
N ARG A 90 13.26 -24.22 -9.88
CA ARG A 90 13.63 -25.47 -9.20
C ARG A 90 14.53 -25.34 -7.95
N ARG A 91 14.54 -24.20 -7.24
CA ARG A 91 15.40 -24.08 -6.04
C ARG A 91 14.77 -24.64 -4.77
N ASP A 92 13.51 -24.37 -4.45
CA ASP A 92 12.95 -24.80 -3.17
C ASP A 92 11.44 -25.05 -3.19
N ALA A 93 11.04 -26.14 -2.52
CA ALA A 93 9.75 -26.37 -1.87
C ALA A 93 8.47 -26.49 -2.73
N LEU A 94 8.03 -27.74 -2.92
CA LEU A 94 6.67 -28.28 -2.71
C LEU A 94 6.89 -29.80 -2.52
N SER A 95 7.33 -30.22 -1.32
CA SER A 95 7.61 -31.63 -1.01
C SER A 95 6.45 -32.21 -0.21
N ASP A 96 5.29 -32.42 -0.84
CA ASP A 96 4.26 -33.34 -0.36
C ASP A 96 3.14 -33.45 -1.40
N GLY A 97 3.23 -34.47 -2.27
CA GLY A 97 2.16 -34.81 -3.20
C GLY A 97 1.83 -33.73 -4.24
N CYS A 98 1.15 -34.12 -5.31
CA CYS A 98 0.63 -33.19 -6.31
C CYS A 98 -0.57 -32.36 -5.82
N SER A 99 -0.91 -32.44 -4.53
CA SER A 99 -2.09 -31.80 -3.97
C SER A 99 -1.87 -30.29 -3.80
N ILE A 100 -0.70 -29.84 -3.37
CA ILE A 100 -0.46 -28.41 -3.15
C ILE A 100 -0.02 -27.75 -4.47
N ILE A 101 -0.84 -26.83 -4.98
CA ILE A 101 -0.65 -26.18 -6.29
C ILE A 101 -0.05 -24.78 -6.19
N TYR A 102 -0.14 -24.17 -5.00
CA TYR A 102 0.42 -22.88 -4.65
C TYR A 102 0.85 -22.90 -3.19
N ARG A 103 2.02 -22.33 -2.91
CA ARG A 103 2.51 -22.08 -1.57
C ARG A 103 3.23 -20.74 -1.56
N ALA A 104 2.86 -19.85 -0.67
CA ALA A 104 3.66 -18.68 -0.34
C ALA A 104 4.08 -18.75 1.11
N ALA A 105 5.37 -18.55 1.34
CA ALA A 105 5.97 -18.58 2.65
C ALA A 105 6.91 -17.39 2.83
N ASP A 106 6.83 -16.81 4.01
CA ASP A 106 7.86 -15.92 4.51
C ASP A 106 9.10 -16.74 4.87
N GLU A 107 10.28 -16.35 4.37
CA GLU A 107 11.54 -16.94 4.82
C GLU A 107 11.93 -16.35 6.16
N LYS A 108 11.21 -16.75 7.21
CA LYS A 108 11.41 -16.23 8.57
C LYS A 108 12.69 -16.80 9.19
N ASP A 109 13.86 -16.30 8.78
CA ASP A 109 15.08 -16.44 9.57
C ASP A 109 15.09 -15.35 10.65
N SER A 110 14.36 -15.62 11.75
CA SER A 110 14.61 -14.91 12.99
C SER A 110 15.81 -15.57 13.66
N SER A 111 16.96 -14.88 13.75
CA SER A 111 18.10 -15.39 14.51
C SER A 111 17.70 -15.56 15.98
N PRO A 112 17.64 -16.80 16.51
CA PRO A 112 17.29 -17.04 17.90
C PRO A 112 18.41 -16.62 18.87
N ASP A 113 19.61 -16.35 18.36
CA ASP A 113 20.84 -16.18 19.13
C ASP A 113 21.26 -14.72 19.37
N GLU A 114 20.56 -13.73 18.81
CA GLU A 114 20.83 -12.33 19.15
C GLU A 114 19.76 -11.75 20.08
N PRO A 115 20.13 -11.03 21.14
CA PRO A 115 19.17 -10.35 22.03
C PRO A 115 18.30 -9.29 21.33
N TYR A 116 18.52 -9.05 20.03
CA TYR A 116 17.80 -8.11 19.17
C TYR A 116 17.36 -8.84 17.90
N SER A 117 16.05 -8.99 17.75
CA SER A 117 15.46 -9.78 16.67
C SER A 117 15.78 -9.15 15.31
N ARG A 118 16.47 -9.92 14.47
CA ARG A 118 16.67 -9.64 13.05
C ARG A 118 15.60 -10.40 12.29
N THR A 119 15.09 -9.83 11.19
CA THR A 119 14.27 -10.61 10.27
C THR A 119 14.75 -10.45 8.84
N ASN A 120 14.72 -11.57 8.12
CA ASN A 120 14.92 -11.60 6.68
C ASN A 120 13.85 -10.76 5.97
N ASN A 121 14.20 -10.16 4.83
CA ASN A 121 13.32 -9.38 3.98
C ASN A 121 12.86 -10.13 2.71
N SER A 122 13.18 -11.42 2.59
CA SER A 122 12.71 -12.28 1.49
C SER A 122 11.40 -12.99 1.81
N PHE A 123 10.60 -13.22 0.78
CA PHE A 123 9.50 -14.18 0.80
C PHE A 123 9.45 -14.91 -0.53
N LYS A 124 8.99 -16.16 -0.49
CA LYS A 124 8.94 -17.04 -1.66
C LYS A 124 7.52 -17.43 -2.00
N ILE A 125 7.22 -17.44 -3.30
CA ILE A 125 6.00 -18.01 -3.87
C ILE A 125 6.40 -19.17 -4.77
N SER A 126 5.89 -20.37 -4.52
CA SER A 126 6.06 -21.54 -5.37
C SER A 126 4.71 -21.99 -5.91
N TRP A 127 4.64 -22.30 -7.21
CA TRP A 127 3.42 -22.78 -7.84
C TRP A 127 3.73 -23.73 -9.01
N TYR A 128 2.72 -24.50 -9.41
CA TYR A 128 2.75 -25.25 -10.66
C TYR A 128 2.09 -24.44 -11.79
N THR A 129 2.76 -24.34 -12.94
CA THR A 129 2.22 -23.68 -14.13
C THR A 129 1.13 -24.50 -14.81
N ASP A 130 1.12 -25.82 -14.63
CA ASP A 130 0.09 -26.75 -15.12
C ASP A 130 -0.19 -27.76 -13.99
N PRO A 131 -0.99 -27.39 -12.97
CA PRO A 131 -1.30 -28.27 -11.87
C PRO A 131 -2.29 -29.34 -12.32
N ARG A 132 -1.81 -30.59 -12.35
CA ARG A 132 -2.65 -31.77 -12.57
C ARG A 132 -2.47 -32.71 -11.39
N PRO A 133 -3.53 -33.05 -10.64
CA PRO A 133 -3.42 -33.92 -9.47
C PRO A 133 -2.68 -35.25 -9.73
N GLU A 134 -2.76 -35.75 -10.96
CA GLU A 134 -2.18 -37.03 -11.39
C GLU A 134 -0.82 -36.89 -12.10
N ASN A 135 -0.37 -35.67 -12.46
CA ASN A 135 0.80 -35.50 -13.32
C ASN A 135 1.51 -34.13 -13.15
N CYS A 136 1.99 -33.83 -11.95
CA CYS A 136 2.92 -32.71 -11.77
C CYS A 136 4.32 -33.18 -12.13
N THR A 137 4.99 -32.37 -12.95
CA THR A 137 6.41 -32.58 -13.24
C THR A 137 7.20 -31.52 -12.49
N SER A 138 8.40 -31.86 -12.03
CA SER A 138 9.32 -30.86 -11.48
C SER A 138 9.69 -29.74 -12.46
N ARG A 139 9.35 -29.90 -13.75
CA ARG A 139 9.53 -28.89 -14.80
C ARG A 139 8.41 -27.85 -14.86
N SER A 140 7.19 -28.18 -14.40
CA SER A 140 6.08 -27.22 -14.33
C SER A 140 6.11 -26.39 -13.05
N MET A 141 7.03 -26.65 -12.13
CA MET A 141 7.19 -25.88 -10.92
C MET A 141 7.98 -24.61 -11.18
N LYS A 142 7.47 -23.48 -10.68
CA LYS A 142 8.15 -22.19 -10.66
C LYS A 142 8.20 -21.67 -9.23
N THR A 143 9.27 -20.92 -8.94
CA THR A 143 9.42 -20.20 -7.68
C THR A 143 9.76 -18.75 -8.00
N LEU A 144 9.12 -17.83 -7.31
CA LEU A 144 9.42 -16.41 -7.31
C LEU A 144 9.98 -16.07 -5.93
N ASP A 145 11.20 -15.53 -5.92
CA ASP A 145 11.85 -15.05 -4.71
C ASP A 145 11.85 -13.52 -4.75
N CYS A 146 11.26 -12.90 -3.73
CA CYS A 146 11.04 -11.47 -3.69
C CYS A 146 11.67 -10.89 -2.44
N SER A 147 12.55 -9.90 -2.63
CA SER A 147 13.11 -9.10 -1.53
C SER A 147 12.50 -7.70 -1.51
N MET A 148 12.46 -7.10 -0.33
CA MET A 148 11.99 -5.72 -0.14
C MET A 148 13.13 -4.70 -0.31
N LYS A 149 12.86 -3.65 -1.07
CA LYS A 149 13.63 -2.39 -1.15
C LYS A 149 12.78 -1.23 -0.65
N LEU A 150 13.42 -0.10 -0.34
CA LEU A 150 12.74 1.16 -0.09
C LEU A 150 12.76 1.98 -1.39
N ALA A 151 11.66 2.69 -1.68
CA ALA A 151 11.57 3.55 -2.85
C ALA A 151 10.68 4.77 -2.57
N THR A 152 10.84 5.81 -3.39
CA THR A 152 9.93 6.96 -3.43
C THR A 152 8.89 6.76 -4.53
N TYR A 153 7.61 6.83 -4.16
CA TYR A 153 6.46 6.76 -5.06
C TYR A 153 5.95 8.18 -5.32
N ASN A 154 6.15 8.66 -6.54
CA ASN A 154 5.56 9.89 -7.05
C ASN A 154 4.23 9.56 -7.72
N LEU A 155 3.13 10.06 -7.16
CA LEU A 155 1.77 9.73 -7.54
C LEU A 155 1.11 10.95 -8.16
N HIS A 156 0.59 10.78 -9.37
CA HIS A 156 -0.35 11.72 -9.98
C HIS A 156 -1.76 11.16 -9.82
N ILE A 157 -2.55 11.78 -8.94
CA ILE A 157 -3.89 11.30 -8.58
C ILE A 157 -4.92 12.20 -9.25
N ASN A 158 -5.81 11.60 -10.03
CA ASN A 158 -6.93 12.28 -10.67
C ASN A 158 -8.25 11.68 -10.18
N ASN A 159 -9.00 12.49 -9.44
CA ASN A 159 -10.35 12.20 -9.00
C ASN A 159 -11.35 12.88 -9.94
N SER A 160 -12.28 12.09 -10.46
CA SER A 160 -13.33 12.54 -11.36
C SER A 160 -14.67 12.69 -10.65
N LEU A 161 -15.55 13.53 -11.23
CA LEU A 161 -16.89 13.83 -10.69
C LEU A 161 -17.77 12.58 -10.49
N ASP A 162 -17.56 11.55 -11.31
CA ASP A 162 -18.25 10.26 -11.24
C ASP A 162 -17.71 9.33 -10.14
N SER A 163 -16.86 9.85 -9.25
CA SER A 163 -16.17 9.09 -8.20
C SER A 163 -15.17 8.07 -8.70
N SER A 164 -14.80 8.09 -9.99
CA SER A 164 -13.67 7.32 -10.51
C SER A 164 -12.35 7.99 -10.13
N GLN A 165 -11.32 7.17 -9.96
CA GLN A 165 -9.98 7.58 -9.57
C GLN A 165 -8.97 6.88 -10.47
N SER A 166 -8.04 7.66 -11.04
CA SER A 166 -6.85 7.13 -11.71
C SER A 166 -5.60 7.61 -10.99
N ILE A 167 -4.61 6.72 -10.88
CA ILE A 167 -3.36 6.98 -10.20
C ILE A 167 -2.24 6.58 -11.15
N ASP A 168 -1.48 7.56 -11.64
CA ASP A 168 -0.24 7.31 -12.38
C ASP A 168 0.93 7.33 -11.42
N VAL A 169 1.81 6.32 -11.52
CA VAL A 169 2.87 6.06 -10.53
C VAL A 169 4.23 6.14 -11.20
N ARG A 170 5.15 6.89 -10.60
CA ARG A 170 6.57 6.89 -10.95
C ARG A 170 7.40 6.56 -9.72
N ILE A 171 8.21 5.52 -9.82
CA ILE A 171 9.06 5.06 -8.72
C ILE A 171 10.48 5.55 -8.96
N GLU A 172 11.07 6.16 -7.95
CA GLU A 172 12.43 6.71 -7.96
C GLU A 172 13.15 6.37 -6.65
N ASN A 173 14.45 6.66 -6.58
CA ASN A 173 15.28 6.55 -5.37
C ASN A 173 15.21 5.17 -4.67
N GLU A 174 15.38 4.09 -5.44
CA GLU A 174 15.43 2.75 -4.86
C GLU A 174 16.70 2.52 -4.05
N SER A 175 16.54 2.08 -2.81
CA SER A 175 17.64 1.74 -1.91
C SER A 175 17.41 0.39 -1.23
N GLU A 176 18.49 -0.38 -1.10
CA GLU A 176 18.50 -1.55 -0.24
C GLU A 176 18.37 -1.10 1.21
N VAL A 177 17.41 -1.68 1.92
CA VAL A 177 17.14 -1.39 3.35
C VAL A 177 17.65 -2.50 4.26
N TRP A 178 18.17 -3.56 3.64
CA TRP A 178 18.66 -4.74 4.32
C TRP A 178 19.99 -5.20 3.73
N SER A 179 20.92 -5.54 4.61
CA SER A 179 22.13 -6.30 4.28
C SER A 179 22.53 -7.17 5.48
N GLU A 180 23.51 -8.06 5.31
CA GLU A 180 24.11 -8.81 6.43
C GLU A 180 24.59 -7.90 7.58
N ASN A 181 24.87 -6.62 7.29
CA ASN A 181 25.36 -5.60 8.23
C ASN A 181 24.34 -4.52 8.59
N ALA A 182 23.13 -4.54 8.02
CA ALA A 182 22.05 -3.58 8.27
C ALA A 182 20.72 -4.32 8.24
N TRP A 183 20.23 -4.76 9.41
CA TRP A 183 19.00 -5.55 9.55
C TRP A 183 17.81 -4.65 9.88
N ILE A 184 16.61 -5.20 9.70
CA ILE A 184 15.38 -4.53 10.12
C ILE A 184 15.26 -4.70 11.64
N GLN A 185 15.34 -3.59 12.36
CA GLN A 185 15.24 -3.55 13.81
C GLN A 185 13.79 -3.82 14.24
N THR A 186 13.56 -4.88 15.02
CA THR A 186 12.20 -5.19 15.52
C THR A 186 11.93 -4.74 16.94
N GLN A 187 12.91 -4.12 17.62
CA GLN A 187 12.78 -3.65 19.00
C GLN A 187 13.27 -2.21 19.17
N PHE A 188 12.43 -1.35 19.76
CA PHE A 188 12.69 0.08 19.93
C PHE A 188 12.96 0.51 21.38
N PHE A 189 12.86 -0.40 22.35
CA PHE A 189 12.98 -0.12 23.79
C PHE A 189 14.16 0.79 24.15
N TYR A 190 15.34 0.53 23.57
CA TYR A 190 16.57 1.21 23.90
C TYR A 190 16.63 2.67 23.48
N TYR A 191 15.79 3.10 22.54
CA TYR A 191 15.67 4.51 22.18
C TYR A 191 14.97 5.34 23.26
N PHE A 192 14.20 4.70 24.15
CA PHE A 192 13.37 5.36 25.14
C PHE A 192 13.78 5.08 26.58
N PHE A 193 14.30 3.88 26.86
CA PHE A 193 14.53 3.39 28.21
C PHE A 193 15.97 2.87 28.34
N TYR A 194 16.94 3.78 28.39
CA TYR A 194 18.34 3.42 28.66
C TYR A 194 18.51 3.12 30.16
N GLY A 195 18.93 1.90 30.50
CA GLY A 195 19.01 1.43 31.89
C GLY A 195 20.03 0.31 32.11
N GLY A 196 21.30 0.58 31.80
CA GLY A 196 22.50 -0.10 32.33
C GLY A 196 22.50 -1.64 32.42
N GLY A 197 22.95 -2.33 31.37
CA GLY A 197 23.36 -3.73 31.53
C GLY A 197 23.88 -4.39 30.25
N ILE A 198 23.21 -4.16 29.11
CA ILE A 198 23.58 -4.71 27.81
C ILE A 198 23.49 -3.57 26.80
N ALA A 199 24.62 -3.24 26.15
CA ALA A 199 24.64 -2.30 25.03
C ALA A 199 24.11 -3.04 23.81
N PRO A 200 22.93 -2.69 23.28
CA PRO A 200 22.42 -3.34 22.09
C PRO A 200 23.34 -3.10 20.89
N ARG A 201 23.43 -4.10 20.01
CA ARG A 201 23.76 -3.81 18.62
C ARG A 201 22.56 -3.10 18.02
N LEU A 202 22.56 -1.78 18.12
CA LEU A 202 21.73 -0.95 17.26
C LEU A 202 22.26 -1.15 15.83
N ALA A 203 21.38 -1.26 14.84
CA ALA A 203 21.77 -0.85 13.49
C ALA A 203 22.40 0.55 13.64
N ASN A 204 23.50 0.83 12.93
CA ASN A 204 24.29 2.06 13.12
C ASN A 204 23.59 3.30 12.53
N ASP A 205 22.28 3.39 12.76
CA ASP A 205 21.30 4.24 12.12
C ASP A 205 20.46 4.98 13.18
N SER A 206 19.88 6.10 12.78
CA SER A 206 19.02 6.90 13.66
C SER A 206 17.73 6.16 14.02
N LEU A 207 17.06 6.59 15.10
CA LEU A 207 15.69 6.13 15.42
C LEU A 207 14.76 6.29 14.21
N GLU A 208 14.86 7.44 13.54
CA GLU A 208 14.08 7.76 12.34
C GLU A 208 14.29 6.73 11.24
N ALA A 209 15.54 6.41 10.89
CA ALA A 209 15.85 5.42 9.86
C ALA A 209 15.34 4.02 10.24
N ASN A 210 15.58 3.58 11.49
CA ASN A 210 15.09 2.27 11.94
C ASN A 210 13.56 2.19 12.00
N PHE A 211 12.90 3.27 12.40
CA PHE A 211 11.44 3.35 12.38
C PHE A 211 10.90 3.31 10.95
N THR A 212 11.49 4.09 10.05
CA THR A 212 11.16 4.11 8.61
C THR A 212 11.25 2.72 8.00
N ASN A 213 12.36 2.02 8.26
CA ASN A 213 12.60 0.67 7.78
C ASN A 213 11.60 -0.33 8.34
N ALA A 214 11.26 -0.23 9.63
CA ALA A 214 10.26 -1.07 10.28
C ALA A 214 8.83 -0.79 9.77
N GLN A 215 8.47 0.47 9.48
CA GLN A 215 7.19 0.83 8.87
C GLN A 215 7.09 0.23 7.46
N ALA A 216 8.11 0.44 6.62
CA ALA A 216 8.15 -0.13 5.27
C ALA A 216 8.07 -1.66 5.30
N TYR A 217 8.80 -2.28 6.23
CA TYR A 217 8.70 -3.71 6.48
C TYR A 217 7.30 -4.14 6.90
N GLY A 218 6.64 -3.42 7.81
CA GLY A 218 5.27 -3.69 8.21
C GLY A 218 4.29 -3.69 7.04
N ILE A 219 4.39 -2.72 6.14
CA ILE A 219 3.58 -2.66 4.91
C ILE A 219 3.86 -3.88 4.02
N SER A 220 5.14 -4.22 3.80
CA SER A 220 5.51 -5.40 3.00
C SER A 220 4.96 -6.69 3.61
N ARG A 221 5.00 -6.82 4.95
CA ARG A 221 4.52 -7.99 5.67
C ARG A 221 3.01 -8.11 5.64
N ALA A 222 2.26 -7.02 5.64
CA ALA A 222 0.82 -7.08 5.44
C ALA A 222 0.47 -7.60 4.05
N ALA A 223 1.22 -7.16 3.02
CA ALA A 223 1.08 -7.68 1.68
C ALA A 223 1.39 -9.18 1.61
N VAL A 224 2.52 -9.62 2.19
CA VAL A 224 2.90 -11.03 2.27
C VAL A 224 1.88 -11.85 3.04
N HIS A 225 1.37 -11.36 4.16
CA HIS A 225 0.39 -12.07 4.99
C HIS A 225 -0.89 -12.41 4.21
N ALA A 226 -1.34 -11.54 3.31
CA ALA A 226 -2.49 -11.82 2.46
C ALA A 226 -2.20 -12.86 1.36
N LEU A 227 -0.93 -13.02 0.96
CA LEU A 227 -0.48 -14.03 -0.01
C LEU A 227 -0.15 -15.38 0.62
N GLN A 228 0.24 -15.37 1.90
CA GLN A 228 0.82 -16.48 2.63
C GLN A 228 -0.16 -17.65 2.78
N GLY A 229 0.40 -18.85 2.77
CA GLY A 229 -0.33 -20.09 2.96
C GLY A 229 -0.30 -20.98 1.74
N GLU A 230 -1.21 -21.93 1.69
CA GLU A 230 -1.23 -23.00 0.72
C GLU A 230 -2.60 -23.11 0.06
N VAL A 231 -2.58 -23.50 -1.22
CA VAL A 231 -3.78 -23.93 -1.94
C VAL A 231 -3.56 -25.37 -2.36
N GLU A 232 -4.44 -26.23 -1.88
CA GLU A 232 -4.55 -27.61 -2.31
C GLU A 232 -5.63 -27.77 -3.37
N MET A 233 -5.33 -28.53 -4.42
CA MET A 233 -6.27 -28.94 -5.44
C MET A 233 -6.58 -30.42 -5.25
N SER A 234 -7.87 -30.72 -5.10
CA SER A 234 -8.37 -32.08 -4.98
C SER A 234 -9.46 -32.35 -6.00
N ARG A 235 -9.64 -33.64 -6.31
CA ARG A 235 -10.64 -34.13 -7.26
C ARG A 235 -11.53 -35.14 -6.55
N ASP A 236 -12.84 -34.90 -6.57
CA ASP A 236 -13.83 -35.87 -6.07
C ASP A 236 -14.55 -36.58 -7.23
N GLY A 237 -14.64 -37.91 -7.12
CA GLY A 237 -15.33 -38.79 -8.07
C GLY A 237 -14.49 -39.28 -9.27
N PRO A 238 -14.87 -40.43 -9.88
CA PRO A 238 -14.23 -40.97 -11.07
C PRO A 238 -14.57 -40.15 -12.34
N GLY A 239 -13.62 -40.02 -13.27
CA GLY A 239 -13.83 -39.33 -14.56
C GLY A 239 -13.55 -37.82 -14.50
N LEU A 240 -14.39 -36.96 -15.11
CA LEU A 240 -14.34 -35.49 -15.00
C LEU A 240 -14.83 -35.02 -13.61
N GLY A 241 -14.29 -35.59 -12.54
CA GLY A 241 -14.68 -35.30 -11.16
C GLY A 241 -14.62 -33.82 -10.80
N VAL A 242 -15.35 -33.42 -9.76
CA VAL A 242 -15.43 -32.01 -9.33
C VAL A 242 -14.08 -31.60 -8.77
N ILE A 243 -13.49 -30.56 -9.35
CA ILE A 243 -12.29 -29.91 -8.83
C ILE A 243 -12.72 -28.95 -7.72
N PHE A 244 -12.11 -29.11 -6.54
CA PHE A 244 -12.28 -28.19 -5.44
C PHE A 244 -10.92 -27.80 -4.88
N PHE A 245 -10.88 -26.62 -4.28
CA PHE A 245 -9.68 -26.04 -3.69
C PHE A 245 -9.86 -25.94 -2.18
N LEU A 246 -8.81 -26.30 -1.45
CA LEU A 246 -8.72 -26.21 0.01
C LEU A 246 -7.49 -25.40 0.38
N GLY A 247 -7.40 -25.01 1.65
CA GLY A 247 -6.24 -24.33 2.20
C GLY A 247 -6.50 -22.89 2.65
N ASN A 248 -5.57 -22.38 3.44
CA ASN A 248 -5.65 -21.07 4.08
C ASN A 248 -5.34 -19.90 3.14
N ALA A 249 -4.81 -20.16 1.93
CA ALA A 249 -4.55 -19.13 0.92
C ALA A 249 -5.58 -19.14 -0.23
N SER A 250 -6.73 -19.79 -0.09
CA SER A 250 -7.72 -19.92 -1.18
C SER A 250 -8.19 -18.58 -1.80
N GLN A 251 -8.09 -17.48 -1.06
CA GLN A 251 -8.37 -16.13 -1.55
C GLN A 251 -7.48 -15.69 -2.73
N VAL A 252 -6.26 -16.22 -2.86
CA VAL A 252 -5.35 -15.87 -3.97
C VAL A 252 -5.88 -16.35 -5.32
N LEU A 253 -6.76 -17.35 -5.34
CA LEU A 253 -7.31 -17.93 -6.57
C LEU A 253 -8.22 -16.95 -7.32
N GLY A 254 -8.89 -16.05 -6.60
CA GLY A 254 -9.75 -15.01 -7.18
C GLY A 254 -9.03 -13.68 -7.40
N SER A 255 -7.75 -13.58 -7.02
CA SER A 255 -7.02 -12.31 -7.09
C SER A 255 -6.67 -11.94 -8.53
N PRO A 256 -6.87 -10.69 -8.97
CA PRO A 256 -6.41 -10.25 -10.29
C PRO A 256 -4.88 -10.26 -10.50
N TYR A 257 -4.08 -10.35 -9.42
CA TYR A 257 -2.61 -10.37 -9.51
C TYR A 257 -2.02 -11.79 -9.66
N ILE A 258 -2.78 -12.81 -9.28
CA ILE A 258 -2.32 -14.21 -9.17
C ILE A 258 -3.23 -15.17 -9.91
N GLY A 259 -4.53 -14.93 -9.79
CA GLY A 259 -5.62 -15.88 -9.81
C GLY A 259 -5.68 -16.83 -10.99
N LEU A 260 -6.56 -17.82 -10.85
CA LEU A 260 -6.73 -18.84 -11.87
C LEU A 260 -7.39 -18.24 -13.11
N VAL A 261 -6.90 -18.66 -14.28
CA VAL A 261 -7.54 -18.31 -15.56
C VAL A 261 -8.96 -18.87 -15.62
N ASP A 262 -9.16 -20.10 -15.15
CA ASP A 262 -10.46 -20.75 -15.02
C ASP A 262 -10.42 -21.84 -13.93
N ARG A 263 -11.56 -22.15 -13.31
CA ARG A 263 -11.68 -23.23 -12.31
C ARG A 263 -11.37 -24.61 -12.90
N TYR A 264 -11.70 -24.84 -14.17
CA TYR A 264 -11.45 -26.11 -14.85
C TYR A 264 -10.07 -26.16 -15.51
N ASN A 265 -9.43 -24.99 -15.66
CA ASN A 265 -8.09 -24.85 -16.17
C ASN A 265 -7.24 -24.02 -15.19
N ALA A 266 -6.78 -24.69 -14.13
CA ALA A 266 -6.15 -24.08 -12.96
C ALA A 266 -4.71 -23.57 -13.23
N HIS A 267 -4.50 -22.83 -14.32
CA HIS A 267 -3.25 -22.14 -14.59
C HIS A 267 -3.17 -20.86 -13.78
N PHE A 268 -2.10 -20.72 -13.01
CA PHE A 268 -1.75 -19.46 -12.34
C PHE A 268 -1.05 -18.51 -13.31
N ASN A 269 -1.42 -17.24 -13.27
CA ASN A 269 -0.73 -16.17 -14.01
C ASN A 269 0.15 -15.34 -13.05
N ILE A 270 1.05 -16.01 -12.35
CA ILE A 270 1.99 -15.37 -11.43
C ILE A 270 3.23 -14.92 -12.20
N SER A 271 3.64 -13.67 -11.99
CA SER A 271 4.86 -13.08 -12.56
C SER A 271 5.48 -12.10 -11.56
N ALA A 272 6.77 -11.79 -11.73
CA ALA A 272 7.42 -10.74 -10.94
C ALA A 272 6.62 -9.43 -10.99
N ALA A 273 6.25 -8.98 -12.19
CA ALA A 273 5.53 -7.73 -12.40
C ALA A 273 4.15 -7.70 -11.69
N SER A 274 3.43 -8.81 -11.65
CA SER A 274 2.11 -8.84 -11.00
C SER A 274 2.21 -8.77 -9.47
N ILE A 275 3.21 -9.41 -8.88
CA ILE A 275 3.46 -9.38 -7.43
C ILE A 275 4.07 -8.05 -6.99
N GLU A 276 4.98 -7.47 -7.78
CA GLU A 276 5.50 -6.13 -7.55
C GLU A 276 4.40 -5.06 -7.61
N ARG A 277 3.51 -5.18 -8.61
CA ARG A 277 2.35 -4.29 -8.75
C ARG A 277 1.39 -4.43 -7.57
N TYR A 278 1.16 -5.65 -7.08
CA TYR A 278 0.32 -5.87 -5.90
C TYR A 278 0.85 -5.09 -4.69
N LEU A 279 2.16 -5.18 -4.38
CA LEU A 279 2.72 -4.41 -3.28
C LEU A 279 2.63 -2.90 -3.54
N GLN A 280 2.93 -2.42 -4.75
CA GLN A 280 2.74 -1.01 -5.10
C GLN A 280 1.31 -0.55 -4.79
N ASP A 281 0.29 -1.33 -5.15
CA ASP A 281 -1.10 -0.97 -4.91
C ASP A 281 -1.45 -1.01 -3.41
N VAL A 282 -0.82 -1.89 -2.62
CA VAL A 282 -0.90 -1.87 -1.15
C VAL A 282 -0.26 -0.59 -0.57
N VAL A 283 0.94 -0.22 -1.03
CA VAL A 283 1.63 1.02 -0.59
C VAL A 283 0.78 2.24 -0.86
N ILE A 284 0.26 2.39 -2.08
CA ILE A 284 -0.61 3.51 -2.45
C ILE A 284 -1.87 3.54 -1.57
N SER A 285 -2.44 2.36 -1.30
CA SER A 285 -3.63 2.25 -0.45
C SER A 285 -3.37 2.74 0.98
N THR A 286 -2.13 2.66 1.50
CA THR A 286 -1.84 3.15 2.85
C THR A 286 -2.12 4.65 3.03
N ILE A 287 -2.18 5.44 1.95
CA ILE A 287 -2.63 6.85 1.99
C ILE A 287 -4.04 6.95 2.61
N SER A 288 -4.92 5.99 2.34
CA SER A 288 -6.30 5.98 2.87
C SER A 288 -6.35 5.75 4.39
N LEU A 289 -5.25 5.32 5.02
CA LEU A 289 -5.16 5.20 6.47
C LEU A 289 -4.94 6.57 7.14
N GLY A 290 -4.42 7.56 6.42
CA GLY A 290 -4.29 8.94 6.88
C GLY A 290 -3.53 9.11 8.19
N MET A 291 -2.53 8.26 8.46
CA MET A 291 -1.83 8.23 9.75
C MET A 291 -0.92 9.43 9.99
N SER A 292 -0.56 10.16 8.93
CA SER A 292 0.23 11.38 9.00
C SER A 292 -0.26 12.41 7.97
N THR A 293 0.45 13.54 7.88
CA THR A 293 0.21 14.57 6.89
C THR A 293 1.40 14.72 5.96
N HIS A 294 1.14 15.16 4.73
CA HIS A 294 2.19 15.44 3.76
C HIS A 294 3.09 16.56 4.25
N ASN A 295 4.39 16.43 3.99
CA ASN A 295 5.35 17.47 4.33
C ASN A 295 5.31 18.60 3.29
N GLY A 296 4.74 19.74 3.68
CA GLY A 296 4.63 20.92 2.84
C GLY A 296 3.39 20.96 1.94
N ASP A 297 3.30 22.03 1.15
CA ASP A 297 2.14 22.35 0.32
C ASP A 297 2.06 21.44 -0.91
N ILE A 298 0.86 20.96 -1.24
CA ILE A 298 0.57 20.22 -2.46
C ILE A 298 -0.12 21.14 -3.46
N ASN A 299 0.39 21.18 -4.69
CA ASN A 299 -0.30 21.84 -5.79
C ASN A 299 -1.42 20.93 -6.31
N ALA A 300 -2.62 21.48 -6.43
CA ALA A 300 -3.79 20.79 -6.93
C ALA A 300 -4.50 21.61 -8.00
N SER A 301 -5.36 20.94 -8.77
CA SER A 301 -6.32 21.58 -9.65
C SER A 301 -7.72 21.02 -9.40
N ILE A 302 -8.67 21.91 -9.16
CA ILE A 302 -10.07 21.55 -8.91
C ILE A 302 -10.89 21.81 -10.16
N GLY A 303 -11.78 20.89 -10.51
CA GLY A 303 -12.78 21.11 -11.54
C GLY A 303 -13.74 22.24 -11.16
N ALA A 304 -13.82 23.28 -11.99
CA ALA A 304 -14.71 24.41 -11.77
C ALA A 304 -15.67 24.60 -12.94
N GLU A 305 -16.96 24.76 -12.61
CA GLU A 305 -17.94 25.30 -13.52
C GLU A 305 -17.71 26.81 -13.65
N VAL A 306 -16.92 27.20 -14.64
CA VAL A 306 -16.73 28.62 -14.96
C VAL A 306 -17.86 29.05 -15.88
N TYR A 307 -18.76 29.85 -15.35
CA TYR A 307 -19.79 30.54 -16.14
C TYR A 307 -19.10 31.56 -17.04
N GLN A 308 -18.90 31.19 -18.31
CA GLN A 308 -18.33 32.08 -19.32
C GLN A 308 -19.48 32.75 -20.08
N PHE A 309 -19.74 34.01 -19.77
CA PHE A 309 -20.69 34.82 -20.54
C PHE A 309 -20.03 35.24 -21.86
N SER A 310 -20.71 35.03 -22.98
CA SER A 310 -20.23 35.42 -24.31
C SER A 310 -19.99 36.93 -24.44
N GLU A 311 -20.75 37.74 -23.69
CA GLU A 311 -20.56 39.19 -23.61
C GLU A 311 -20.56 39.67 -22.16
N LYS A 312 -19.49 40.38 -21.78
CA LYS A 312 -19.35 41.01 -20.45
C LYS A 312 -20.52 41.95 -20.10
N VAL A 313 -21.17 42.51 -21.12
CA VAL A 313 -22.30 43.44 -20.99
C VAL A 313 -23.51 42.77 -20.34
N GLN A 314 -23.74 41.47 -20.57
CA GLN A 314 -24.88 40.76 -19.99
C GLN A 314 -24.81 40.67 -18.46
N PHE A 315 -23.60 40.60 -17.89
CA PHE A 315 -23.39 40.61 -16.45
C PHE A 315 -23.45 42.05 -15.88
N ILE A 316 -22.78 43.00 -16.54
CA ILE A 316 -22.67 44.39 -16.05
C ILE A 316 -24.00 45.14 -16.16
N ALA A 317 -24.81 44.88 -17.20
CA ALA A 317 -26.07 45.58 -17.40
C ALA A 317 -27.08 45.31 -16.28
N GLY A 318 -27.14 44.07 -15.78
CA GLY A 318 -28.02 43.71 -14.65
C GLY A 318 -27.63 44.44 -13.36
N TYR A 319 -26.35 44.38 -12.99
CA TYR A 319 -25.85 45.10 -11.80
C TYR A 319 -25.96 46.62 -11.94
N GLY A 320 -25.67 47.16 -13.13
CA GLY A 320 -25.80 48.58 -13.44
C GLY A 320 -27.24 49.07 -13.31
N ALA A 321 -28.21 48.32 -13.84
CA ALA A 321 -29.63 48.65 -13.71
C ALA A 321 -30.08 48.66 -12.24
N CYS A 322 -29.65 47.68 -11.44
CA CYS A 322 -29.95 47.65 -10.01
C CYS A 322 -29.37 48.86 -9.26
N ILE A 323 -28.14 49.27 -9.55
CA ILE A 323 -27.52 50.45 -8.93
C ILE A 323 -28.27 51.72 -9.31
N VAL A 324 -28.64 51.88 -10.59
CA VAL A 324 -29.39 53.05 -11.05
C VAL A 324 -30.75 53.12 -10.34
N ILE A 325 -31.48 52.01 -10.25
CA ILE A 325 -32.78 51.96 -9.56
C ILE A 325 -32.60 52.28 -8.06
N ALA A 326 -31.60 51.70 -7.40
CA ALA A 326 -31.32 51.98 -6.00
C ALA A 326 -31.00 53.46 -5.74
N LEU A 327 -30.15 54.07 -6.58
CA LEU A 327 -29.83 55.50 -6.50
C LEU A 327 -31.05 56.38 -6.79
N SER A 328 -31.91 55.97 -7.73
CA SER A 328 -33.15 56.67 -8.07
C SER A 328 -34.10 56.71 -6.88
N ILE A 329 -34.30 55.57 -6.22
CA ILE A 329 -35.13 55.45 -5.01
C ILE A 329 -34.55 56.29 -3.88
N PHE A 330 -33.23 56.22 -3.68
CA PHE A 330 -32.55 56.99 -2.63
C PHE A 330 -32.71 58.50 -2.84
N ALA A 331 -32.48 58.98 -4.06
CA ALA A 331 -32.65 60.39 -4.41
C ALA A 331 -34.11 60.84 -4.26
N PHE A 332 -35.09 60.02 -4.69
CA PHE A 332 -36.50 60.34 -4.51
C PHE A 332 -36.91 60.40 -3.04
N SER A 333 -36.42 59.47 -2.20
CA SER A 333 -36.69 59.50 -0.76
C SER A 333 -36.13 60.75 -0.07
N HIS A 334 -35.01 61.28 -0.57
CA HIS A 334 -34.35 62.44 0.01
C HIS A 334 -35.00 63.78 -0.40
N PHE A 335 -35.79 63.79 -1.48
CA PHE A 335 -36.56 64.94 -1.94
C PHE A 335 -38.00 65.01 -1.36
N LEU A 336 -38.46 63.93 -0.72
CA LEU A 336 -39.81 63.82 -0.13
C LEU A 336 -39.84 64.02 1.39
N THR A 337 -38.69 64.28 2.02
CA THR A 337 -38.53 64.78 3.40
C THR A 337 -38.12 66.24 3.40
#